data_AF-A0A0R0BWD6-F1
#
_entry.id   AF-A0A0R0BWD6-F1
#
_cell.length_a   1.000
_cell.length_b   1.000
_cell.length_c   1.000
_cell.angle_alpha   90.00
_cell.angle_beta   90.00
_cell.angle_gamma   90.00
#
_symmetry.space_group_name_H-M   'P 1'
#
loop_
_entity.id
_entity.type
_entity.pdbx_description
1 polymer ?
#
loop_
_entity_poly.entity_id
_entity_poly.type
_entity_poly.pdbx_seq_one_letter_code
_entity_poly.pdbx_strand_id
1 'polypeptide(L)'
;MGGMLSDILLALLVLGAGAFFAYRASPVAQAVLFGSAMLASGLLFLPGEQITGLVGAEGIGWLRRWAAHTPFDISQWTHFLIFAWLGLLLWLGRVDLRGWKAWAMVAVLAIAAELAQGLAPGRAPRLDDVVTNLVGGVTGLLLGSALGVLLASMLQRLRPRLGKQSDAER
;
A
#
# COMPACT_ATOMS: atom_id res chain seq x y z
N MET A 1 18.49 -23.54 -13.21
CA MET A 1 17.40 -24.16 -12.42
C MET A 1 16.95 -23.33 -11.21
N GLY A 2 17.74 -22.36 -10.71
CA GLY A 2 17.33 -21.54 -9.55
C GLY A 2 16.13 -20.60 -9.76
N GLY A 3 15.94 -20.06 -10.97
CA GLY A 3 14.91 -19.02 -11.24
C GLY A 3 13.46 -19.49 -11.05
N MET A 4 13.11 -20.70 -11.50
CA MET A 4 11.72 -21.17 -11.40
C MET A 4 11.25 -21.32 -9.94
N LEU A 5 12.13 -21.77 -9.05
CA LEU A 5 11.79 -21.92 -7.64
C LEU A 5 11.61 -20.56 -6.96
N SER A 6 12.49 -19.59 -7.22
CA SER A 6 12.36 -18.23 -6.68
C SER A 6 11.07 -17.56 -7.17
N ASP A 7 10.71 -17.74 -8.43
CA ASP A 7 9.48 -17.16 -9.01
C ASP A 7 8.22 -17.75 -8.34
N ILE A 8 8.19 -19.06 -8.11
CA ILE A 8 7.08 -19.74 -7.41
C ILE A 8 6.99 -19.24 -5.96
N LEU A 9 8.12 -19.18 -5.24
CA LEU A 9 8.15 -18.70 -3.86
C LEU A 9 7.66 -17.25 -3.76
N LEU A 10 8.10 -16.39 -4.69
CA LEU A 10 7.68 -15.00 -4.75
C LEU A 10 6.17 -14.88 -5.01
N ALA A 11 5.63 -15.64 -5.97
CA ALA A 11 4.21 -15.66 -6.25
C ALA A 11 3.38 -16.11 -5.04
N LEU A 12 3.82 -17.16 -4.34
CA LEU A 12 3.17 -17.65 -3.12
C LEU A 12 3.22 -16.61 -1.99
N LEU A 13 4.35 -15.93 -1.81
CA LEU A 13 4.50 -14.86 -0.82
C LEU A 13 3.54 -13.69 -1.12
N VAL A 14 3.48 -13.25 -2.38
CA VAL A 14 2.59 -12.17 -2.81
C VAL A 14 1.12 -12.55 -2.59
N LEU A 15 0.70 -13.74 -3.03
CA LEU A 15 -0.66 -14.23 -2.85
C LEU A 15 -1.02 -14.37 -1.36
N GLY A 16 -0.10 -14.94 -0.56
CA GLY A 16 -0.27 -15.10 0.87
C GLY A 16 -0.42 -13.75 1.59
N ALA A 17 0.44 -12.77 1.27
CA ALA A 17 0.36 -11.43 1.83
C ALA A 17 -0.93 -10.72 1.43
N GLY A 18 -1.32 -10.78 0.15
CA GLY A 18 -2.57 -10.20 -0.33
C GLY A 18 -3.80 -10.80 0.36
N ALA A 19 -3.86 -12.13 0.45
CA ALA A 19 -4.93 -12.84 1.14
C ALA A 19 -4.97 -12.48 2.63
N PHE A 20 -3.80 -12.41 3.28
CA PHE A 20 -3.69 -11.99 4.67
C PHE A 20 -4.20 -10.56 4.87
N PHE A 21 -3.88 -9.60 3.99
CA PHE A 21 -4.40 -8.23 4.07
C PHE A 21 -5.91 -8.17 3.94
N ALA A 22 -6.49 -8.94 3.02
CA ALA A 22 -7.92 -9.01 2.84
C ALA A 22 -8.63 -9.74 4.00
N TYR A 23 -7.96 -10.67 4.69
CA TYR A 23 -8.59 -11.49 5.72
C TYR A 23 -9.34 -10.66 6.77
N ARG A 24 -10.62 -11.00 7.01
CA ARG A 24 -11.53 -10.34 7.97
C ARG A 24 -11.94 -8.89 7.67
N ALA A 25 -11.55 -8.33 6.52
CA ALA A 25 -12.13 -7.07 6.03
C ALA A 25 -13.57 -7.28 5.50
N SER A 26 -14.33 -6.19 5.28
CA SER A 26 -15.60 -6.26 4.55
C SER A 26 -15.38 -6.64 3.08
N PRO A 27 -16.38 -7.18 2.34
CA PRO A 27 -16.17 -7.65 0.96
C PRO A 27 -15.56 -6.59 0.02
N VAL A 28 -16.00 -5.34 0.15
CA VAL A 28 -15.45 -4.22 -0.64
C VAL A 28 -13.99 -3.94 -0.22
N ALA A 29 -13.72 -3.87 1.08
CA ALA A 29 -12.36 -3.65 1.58
C ALA A 29 -11.43 -4.82 1.25
N GLN A 30 -11.92 -6.06 1.23
CA GLN A 30 -11.20 -7.25 0.78
C GLN A 30 -10.74 -7.10 -0.67
N ALA A 31 -11.66 -6.78 -1.58
CA ALA A 31 -11.34 -6.61 -2.99
C ALA A 31 -10.31 -5.48 -3.19
N VAL A 32 -10.49 -4.34 -2.50
CA VAL A 32 -9.57 -3.20 -2.59
C VAL A 32 -8.20 -3.53 -2.02
N LEU A 33 -8.12 -4.16 -0.84
CA LEU A 33 -6.85 -4.53 -0.19
C LEU A 33 -6.12 -5.59 -1.00
N PHE A 34 -6.80 -6.66 -1.43
CA PHE A 34 -6.20 -7.72 -2.23
C PHE A 34 -5.71 -7.18 -3.56
N GLY A 35 -6.58 -6.47 -4.31
CA GLY A 35 -6.23 -5.89 -5.59
C GLY A 35 -5.07 -4.90 -5.50
N SER A 36 -5.07 -4.04 -4.46
CA SER A 36 -3.97 -3.09 -4.23
C SER A 36 -2.66 -3.80 -3.86
N ALA A 37 -2.72 -4.87 -3.05
CA ALA A 37 -1.53 -5.66 -2.72
C ALA A 37 -0.95 -6.38 -3.95
N MET A 38 -1.80 -6.94 -4.82
CA MET A 38 -1.36 -7.54 -6.08
C MET A 38 -0.74 -6.50 -7.01
N LEU A 39 -1.38 -5.32 -7.16
CA LEU A 39 -0.88 -4.24 -8.00
C LEU A 39 0.46 -3.71 -7.48
N ALA A 40 0.55 -3.42 -6.17
CA ALA A 40 1.78 -3.00 -5.51
C ALA A 40 2.91 -4.02 -5.73
N SER A 41 2.63 -5.30 -5.54
CA SER A 41 3.60 -6.37 -5.77
C SER A 41 4.04 -6.40 -7.24
N GLY A 42 3.10 -6.33 -8.17
CA GLY A 42 3.41 -6.20 -9.60
C GLY A 42 4.37 -5.04 -9.86
N LEU A 43 4.05 -3.85 -9.37
CA LEU A 43 4.90 -2.66 -9.55
C LEU A 43 6.30 -2.81 -8.92
N LEU A 44 6.43 -3.51 -7.80
CA LEU A 44 7.72 -3.73 -7.12
C LEU A 44 8.61 -4.78 -7.80
N PHE A 45 8.00 -5.78 -8.46
CA PHE A 45 8.72 -6.92 -9.03
C PHE A 45 8.79 -6.89 -10.57
N LEU A 46 8.01 -6.05 -11.24
CA LEU A 46 8.07 -5.92 -12.70
C LEU A 46 9.38 -5.26 -13.15
N PRO A 47 10.03 -5.80 -14.21
CA PRO A 47 11.15 -5.12 -14.86
C PRO A 47 10.75 -3.71 -15.34
N GLY A 48 11.68 -2.76 -15.22
CA GLY A 48 11.43 -1.35 -15.59
C GLY A 48 11.01 -1.17 -17.05
N GLU A 49 11.43 -2.06 -17.95
CA GLU A 49 11.00 -2.08 -19.35
C GLU A 49 9.49 -2.37 -19.48
N GLN A 50 8.97 -3.31 -18.68
CA GLN A 50 7.54 -3.65 -18.67
C GLN A 50 6.72 -2.52 -18.07
N ILE A 51 7.21 -1.88 -17.01
CA ILE A 51 6.59 -0.68 -16.43
C ILE A 51 6.55 0.45 -17.48
N THR A 52 7.65 0.66 -18.21
CA THR A 52 7.72 1.67 -19.27
C THR A 52 6.77 1.35 -20.42
N GLY A 53 6.61 0.07 -20.78
CA GLY A 53 5.64 -0.38 -21.78
C GLY A 53 4.19 -0.13 -21.37
N LEU A 54 3.87 -0.30 -20.09
CA LEU A 54 2.52 -0.07 -19.54
C LEU A 54 2.19 1.41 -19.37
N VAL A 55 3.13 2.19 -18.84
CA VAL A 55 2.94 3.61 -18.49
C VAL A 55 3.16 4.52 -19.70
N GLY A 56 3.98 4.10 -20.66
CA GLY A 56 4.41 4.89 -21.80
C GLY A 56 5.59 5.82 -21.48
N ALA A 57 6.35 6.17 -22.51
CA ALA A 57 7.54 7.02 -22.38
C ALA A 57 7.22 8.42 -21.84
N GLU A 58 6.08 8.99 -22.20
CA GLU A 58 5.63 10.29 -21.71
C GLU A 58 5.36 10.30 -20.21
N GLY A 59 4.69 9.25 -19.71
CA GLY A 59 4.41 9.10 -18.28
C GLY A 59 5.68 8.91 -17.46
N ILE A 60 6.62 8.10 -17.94
CA ILE A 60 7.94 7.97 -17.31
C ILE A 60 8.71 9.29 -17.36
N GLY A 61 8.64 10.04 -18.47
CA GLY A 61 9.26 11.36 -18.59
C GLY A 61 8.68 12.38 -17.60
N TRP A 62 7.36 12.36 -17.39
CA TRP A 62 6.69 13.19 -16.39
C TRP A 62 7.13 12.83 -14.96
N LEU A 63 7.18 11.54 -14.62
CA LEU A 63 7.67 11.05 -13.33
C LEU A 63 9.14 11.43 -13.10
N ARG A 64 10.00 11.32 -14.12
CA ARG A 64 11.42 11.74 -14.06
C ARG A 64 11.55 13.22 -13.74
N ARG A 65 10.77 14.07 -14.41
CA ARG A 65 10.78 15.53 -14.15
C ARG A 65 10.34 15.83 -12.73
N TRP A 66 9.33 15.14 -12.22
CA TRP A 66 8.88 15.32 -10.84
C TRP A 66 9.96 14.88 -9.84
N ALA A 67 10.51 13.67 -10.01
CA ALA A 67 11.56 13.14 -9.15
C ALA A 67 12.80 14.05 -9.11
N ALA A 68 13.16 14.70 -10.23
CA ALA A 68 14.29 15.61 -10.33
C ALA A 68 14.22 16.85 -9.40
N HIS A 69 13.04 17.18 -8.85
CA HIS A 69 12.88 18.26 -7.87
C HIS A 69 13.12 17.81 -6.43
N THR A 70 13.48 16.55 -6.22
CA THR A 70 13.63 15.92 -4.90
C THR A 70 14.95 15.16 -4.84
N PRO A 71 15.48 14.87 -3.64
CA PRO A 71 16.67 14.04 -3.51
C PRO A 71 16.40 12.55 -3.82
N PHE A 72 15.17 12.16 -4.12
CA PHE A 72 14.76 10.77 -4.31
C PHE A 72 14.68 10.41 -5.80
N ASP A 73 15.17 9.22 -6.15
CA ASP A 73 14.96 8.66 -7.48
C ASP A 73 13.52 8.12 -7.67
N ILE A 74 13.18 7.71 -8.90
CA ILE A 74 11.84 7.16 -9.20
C ILE A 74 11.56 5.88 -8.43
N SER A 75 12.58 5.04 -8.22
CA SER A 75 12.41 3.77 -7.49
C SER A 75 12.01 4.06 -6.05
N GLN A 76 12.71 4.98 -5.39
CA GLN A 76 12.40 5.42 -4.03
C GLN A 76 11.01 6.06 -3.94
N TRP A 77 10.65 6.92 -4.90
CA TRP A 77 9.28 7.47 -4.97
C TRP A 77 8.23 6.38 -5.13
N THR A 78 8.49 5.39 -5.97
CA THR A 78 7.56 4.27 -6.21
C THR A 78 7.36 3.47 -4.93
N HIS A 79 8.45 3.11 -4.25
CA HIS A 79 8.43 2.42 -2.96
C HIS A 79 7.66 3.22 -1.91
N PHE A 80 8.00 4.50 -1.74
CA PHE A 80 7.33 5.40 -0.80
C PHE A 80 5.82 5.47 -1.07
N LEU A 81 5.39 5.71 -2.32
CA LEU A 81 3.98 5.84 -2.69
C LEU A 81 3.21 4.53 -2.50
N ILE A 82 3.80 3.40 -2.88
CA ILE A 82 3.20 2.08 -2.69
C ILE A 82 2.97 1.84 -1.20
N PHE A 83 3.97 2.05 -0.36
CA PHE A 83 3.84 1.80 1.07
C PHE A 83 2.92 2.81 1.76
N ALA A 84 2.91 4.08 1.33
CA ALA A 84 1.93 5.07 1.81
C ALA A 84 0.50 4.66 1.46
N TRP A 85 0.27 4.15 0.25
CA TRP A 85 -1.02 3.62 -0.14
C TRP A 85 -1.43 2.40 0.69
N LEU A 86 -0.52 1.43 0.87
CA LEU A 86 -0.79 0.23 1.66
C LEU A 86 -1.05 0.56 3.15
N GLY A 87 -0.28 1.48 3.74
CA GLY A 87 -0.50 1.96 5.10
C GLY A 87 -1.87 2.63 5.26
N LEU A 88 -2.25 3.50 4.31
CA LEU A 88 -3.56 4.15 4.27
C LEU A 88 -4.69 3.10 4.24
N LEU A 89 -4.62 2.15 3.31
CA LEU A 89 -5.62 1.11 3.16
C LEU A 89 -5.67 0.17 4.37
N LEU A 90 -4.52 -0.17 4.95
CA LEU A 90 -4.45 -0.97 6.17
C LEU A 90 -5.23 -0.31 7.29
N TRP A 91 -5.03 0.99 7.52
CA TRP A 91 -5.74 1.71 8.57
C TRP A 91 -7.26 1.79 8.32
N LEU A 92 -7.66 2.06 7.09
CA LEU A 92 -9.08 2.23 6.74
C LEU A 92 -9.82 0.89 6.69
N GLY A 93 -9.20 -0.14 6.10
CA GLY A 93 -9.83 -1.43 5.80
C GLY A 93 -9.67 -2.51 6.88
N ARG A 94 -8.66 -2.41 7.75
CA ARG A 94 -8.37 -3.42 8.80
C ARG A 94 -8.47 -2.83 10.21
N VAL A 95 -9.71 -2.63 10.65
CA VAL A 95 -10.02 -2.09 11.98
C VAL A 95 -9.40 -2.94 13.10
N ASP A 96 -9.32 -4.27 12.92
CA ASP A 96 -8.73 -5.23 13.85
C ASP A 96 -7.21 -5.08 14.04
N LEU A 97 -6.54 -4.46 13.06
CA LEU A 97 -5.10 -4.21 13.06
C LEU A 97 -4.73 -2.78 13.45
N ARG A 98 -5.68 -1.91 13.81
CA ARG A 98 -5.36 -0.53 14.22
C ARG A 98 -4.51 -0.45 15.50
N GLY A 99 -3.97 0.75 15.77
CA GLY A 99 -3.07 0.99 16.89
C GLY A 99 -1.70 0.37 16.63
N TRP A 100 -1.02 -0.13 17.68
CA TRP A 100 0.35 -0.65 17.59
C TRP A 100 0.53 -1.78 16.56
N LYS A 101 -0.51 -2.58 16.31
CA LYS A 101 -0.49 -3.68 15.33
C LYS A 101 -0.27 -3.18 13.90
N ALA A 102 -0.82 -2.02 13.55
CA ALA A 102 -0.67 -1.44 12.21
C ALA A 102 0.76 -0.97 11.99
N TRP A 103 1.36 -0.36 13.01
CA TRP A 103 2.76 0.06 13.01
C TRP A 103 3.70 -1.15 12.87
N ALA A 104 3.46 -2.20 13.66
CA ALA A 104 4.22 -3.45 13.57
C ALA A 104 4.07 -4.10 12.19
N MET A 105 2.85 -4.09 11.62
CA MET A 105 2.59 -4.64 10.30
C MET A 105 3.32 -3.86 9.20
N VAL A 106 3.32 -2.53 9.24
CA VAL A 106 4.11 -1.71 8.30
C VAL A 106 5.59 -2.03 8.41
N ALA A 107 6.12 -2.21 9.62
CA ALA A 107 7.52 -2.58 9.80
C ALA A 107 7.84 -3.97 9.23
N VAL A 108 7.00 -4.96 9.50
CA VAL A 108 7.13 -6.31 8.94
C VAL A 108 7.07 -6.26 7.42
N LEU A 109 6.14 -5.50 6.83
CA LEU A 109 6.03 -5.38 5.38
C LEU A 109 7.25 -4.73 4.74
N ALA A 110 7.76 -3.66 5.34
CA ALA A 110 8.91 -2.95 4.79
C ALA A 110 10.14 -3.87 4.70
N ILE A 111 10.36 -4.67 5.74
CA ILE A 111 11.44 -5.67 5.79
C ILE A 111 11.14 -6.83 4.83
N ALA A 112 9.91 -7.37 4.85
CA ALA A 112 9.55 -8.52 4.04
C ALA A 112 9.60 -8.22 2.53
N ALA A 113 9.22 -7.01 2.10
CA ALA A 113 9.30 -6.60 0.71
C ALA A 113 10.76 -6.57 0.22
N GLU A 114 11.69 -6.08 1.05
CA GLU A 114 13.11 -6.05 0.71
C GLU A 114 13.71 -7.46 0.61
N LEU A 115 13.37 -8.33 1.58
CA LEU A 115 13.77 -9.72 1.56
C LEU A 115 13.21 -10.45 0.32
N ALA A 116 11.96 -10.16 -0.06
CA ALA A 116 11.34 -10.70 -1.26
C ALA A 116 12.00 -10.17 -2.55
N GLN A 117 12.45 -8.91 -2.58
CA GLN A 117 13.23 -8.37 -3.70
C GLN A 117 14.59 -9.07 -3.84
N GLY A 118 15.19 -9.55 -2.75
CA GLY A 118 16.37 -10.42 -2.80
C GLY A 118 16.15 -11.77 -3.51
N LEU A 119 14.90 -12.19 -3.71
CA LEU A 119 14.56 -13.37 -4.52
C LEU A 119 14.44 -13.04 -6.02
N ALA A 120 14.33 -11.75 -6.38
CA ALA A 120 14.22 -11.33 -7.77
C ALA A 120 15.60 -11.33 -8.45
N PRO A 121 15.72 -11.84 -9.70
CA PRO A 121 17.01 -11.89 -10.40
C PRO A 121 17.65 -10.51 -10.55
N GLY A 122 18.91 -10.38 -10.13
CA GLY A 122 19.69 -9.15 -10.32
C GLY A 122 19.34 -7.98 -9.38
N ARG A 123 18.52 -8.21 -8.35
CA ARG A 123 18.27 -7.25 -7.27
C ARG A 123 19.01 -7.68 -6.00
N ALA A 124 19.71 -6.73 -5.38
CA ALA A 124 20.32 -6.91 -4.08
C ALA A 124 19.49 -6.14 -3.04
N PRO A 125 19.21 -6.72 -1.86
CA PRO A 125 18.47 -6.03 -0.82
C PRO A 125 19.28 -4.83 -0.27
N ARG A 126 18.61 -3.71 -0.04
CA ARG A 126 19.16 -2.44 0.42
C ARG A 126 18.41 -1.94 1.65
N LEU A 127 19.15 -1.52 2.68
CA LEU A 127 18.55 -0.95 3.89
C LEU A 127 17.79 0.35 3.61
N ASP A 128 18.27 1.16 2.67
CA ASP A 128 17.64 2.43 2.30
C ASP A 128 16.21 2.25 1.76
N ASP A 129 15.95 1.12 1.09
CA ASP A 129 14.63 0.79 0.54
C ASP A 129 13.67 0.36 1.67
N VAL A 130 14.15 -0.36 2.70
CA VAL A 130 13.38 -0.62 3.93
C VAL A 130 13.00 0.68 4.64
N VAL A 131 13.94 1.62 4.77
CA VAL A 131 13.66 2.93 5.39
C VAL A 131 12.63 3.71 4.58
N THR A 132 12.76 3.73 3.26
CA THR A 132 11.81 4.39 2.36
C THR A 132 10.41 3.79 2.46
N ASN A 133 10.31 2.45 2.49
CA ASN A 133 9.08 1.70 2.69
C ASN A 133 8.45 2.02 4.06
N LEU A 134 9.24 2.07 5.13
CA LEU A 134 8.79 2.43 6.46
C LEU A 134 8.21 3.84 6.50
N VAL A 135 8.95 4.83 5.98
CA VAL A 135 8.51 6.24 5.94
C VAL A 135 7.20 6.36 5.17
N GLY A 136 7.11 5.74 3.99
CA GLY A 136 5.87 5.67 3.22
C GLY A 136 4.72 5.07 4.03
N GLY A 137 4.91 3.87 4.59
CA GLY A 137 3.89 3.16 5.35
C GLY A 137 3.39 3.95 6.56
N VAL A 138 4.30 4.60 7.30
CA VAL A 138 3.97 5.50 8.41
C VAL A 138 3.15 6.69 7.92
N THR A 139 3.57 7.36 6.84
CA THR A 139 2.79 8.45 6.23
C THR A 139 1.37 7.97 5.87
N GLY A 140 1.26 6.78 5.28
CA GLY A 140 -0.02 6.16 4.96
C GLY A 140 -0.92 5.96 6.18
N LEU A 141 -0.37 5.38 7.26
CA LEU A 141 -1.11 5.17 8.52
C LEU A 141 -1.60 6.49 9.10
N LEU A 142 -0.74 7.51 9.13
CA LEU A 142 -1.10 8.84 9.64
C LEU A 142 -2.23 9.46 8.82
N LEU A 143 -2.14 9.43 7.49
CA LEU A 143 -3.20 9.92 6.60
C LEU A 143 -4.52 9.17 6.80
N GLY A 144 -4.46 7.84 6.91
CA GLY A 144 -5.64 7.02 7.18
C GLY A 144 -6.28 7.32 8.53
N SER A 145 -5.46 7.59 9.55
CA SER A 145 -5.93 8.01 10.87
C SER A 145 -6.66 9.35 10.82
N ALA A 146 -6.06 10.34 10.16
CA ALA A 146 -6.64 11.66 10.01
C ALA A 146 -7.96 11.60 9.22
N LEU A 147 -7.98 10.86 8.11
CA LEU A 147 -9.19 10.68 7.30
C LEU A 147 -10.29 9.96 8.09
N GLY A 148 -9.94 8.94 8.88
CA GLY A 148 -10.89 8.24 9.75
C GLY A 148 -11.56 9.18 10.76
N VAL A 149 -10.78 10.08 11.38
CA VAL A 149 -11.30 11.09 12.32
C VAL A 149 -12.22 12.09 11.60
N LEU A 150 -11.83 12.57 10.42
CA LEU A 150 -12.63 13.50 9.63
C LEU A 150 -13.97 12.88 9.22
N LEU A 151 -13.96 11.65 8.70
CA LEU A 151 -15.17 10.92 8.31
C LEU A 151 -16.10 10.68 9.51
N ALA A 152 -15.56 10.25 10.64
CA ALA A 152 -16.34 10.07 11.86
C ALA A 152 -16.99 11.39 12.32
N SER A 153 -16.24 12.49 12.25
CA SER A 153 -16.73 13.83 12.60
C SER A 153 -17.85 14.30 11.67
N MET A 154 -17.72 14.05 10.36
CA MET A 154 -18.77 14.38 9.38
C MET A 154 -20.05 13.57 9.61
N LEU A 155 -19.93 12.26 9.86
CA LEU A 155 -21.07 11.38 10.12
C LEU A 155 -21.81 11.78 11.41
N GLN A 156 -21.07 12.16 12.46
CA GLN A 156 -21.66 12.67 13.70
C GLN A 156 -22.45 13.96 13.48
N ARG A 157 -22.00 14.86 12.59
CA ARG A 157 -22.74 16.09 12.25
C ARG A 157 -24.03 15.84 11.47
N LEU A 158 -24.12 14.74 10.73
CA LEU A 158 -25.31 14.39 9.93
C LEU A 158 -26.38 13.65 10.75
N ARG A 159 -25.99 12.88 11.77
CA ARG A 159 -26.91 12.07 12.60
C ARG A 159 -28.10 12.84 13.21
N PRO A 160 -27.97 14.08 13.74
CA PRO A 160 -29.08 14.79 14.38
C PRO A 160 -30.19 15.20 13.40
N ARG A 161 -29.88 15.32 12.11
CA ARG A 161 -30.86 15.76 11.09
C ARG A 161 -31.84 14.65 10.71
N LEU A 162 -31.38 13.40 10.72
CA LEU A 162 -32.21 12.24 10.38
C LEU A 162 -33.20 11.89 11.50
N GLY A 163 -32.81 12.08 12.77
CA GLY A 163 -33.72 11.85 13.91
C GLY A 163 -34.91 12.82 13.92
N LYS A 164 -34.66 14.11 13.64
CA LYS A 164 -35.73 15.13 13.62
C LYS A 164 -36.74 14.95 12.49
N GLN A 165 -36.36 14.36 11.35
CA GLN A 165 -37.31 14.06 10.27
C GLN A 165 -38.25 12.91 10.65
N SER A 166 -37.74 11.87 11.31
CA SER A 166 -38.58 10.74 11.75
C SER A 166 -39.60 11.12 12.81
N ASP A 167 -39.32 12.14 13.64
CA ASP A 167 -40.24 12.60 14.67
C ASP A 167 -41.30 13.58 14.13
N ALA A 168 -41.05 14.24 13.00
CA ALA A 168 -42.01 15.15 12.36
C ALA A 168 -43.06 14.43 11.49
N GLU A 169 -42.83 13.16 11.15
CA GLU A 169 -43.74 12.32 10.37
C GLU A 169 -44.67 11.44 11.25
N ARG A 170 -44.60 11.57 12.58
CA ARG A 170 -45.47 10.89 13.55
C ARG A 170 -46.47 11.85 14.17
#